data_AF-A0AAV1HCD3-F1
#
_entry.id   AF-A0AAV1HCD3-F1
#
_cell.length_a   1.000
_cell.length_b   1.000
_cell.length_c   1.000
_cell.angle_alpha   90.00
_cell.angle_beta   90.00
_cell.angle_gamma   90.00
#
_symmetry.space_group_name_H-M   'P 1'
#
loop_
_entity.id
_entity.type
_entity.pdbx_description
1 polymer ?
#
loop_
_entity_poly.entity_id
_entity_poly.type
_entity_poly.pdbx_seq_one_letter_code
_entity_poly.pdbx_strand_id
1 'polypeptide(L)'
;MSGFLLRANFRRSIVPQIRMFSDQLGHLGKGAGKGGGGGGSIREAGGAFGKREVAEEERYFRQKEKEQMEALRKHHAEEIAHHRKEIERLQKEIERHQGKIRKLKHDD
;
A
#
# COMPACT_ATOMS: atom_id res chain seq x y z
N MET A 1 -32.53 51.99 22.63
CA MET A 1 -32.29 51.02 23.72
C MET A 1 -31.37 49.93 23.19
N SER A 2 -30.13 49.89 23.70
CA SER A 2 -29.30 48.69 23.94
C SER A 2 -29.33 47.53 22.93
N GLY A 3 -28.23 47.07 22.35
CA GLY A 3 -26.83 47.29 22.65
C GLY A 3 -25.96 46.19 22.06
N PHE A 4 -24.65 46.43 22.17
CA PHE A 4 -23.58 45.45 22.40
C PHE A 4 -23.05 44.53 21.27
N LEU A 5 -21.85 44.95 20.81
CA LEU A 5 -20.58 44.19 20.65
C LEU A 5 -20.49 43.06 19.61
N LEU A 6 -19.72 43.23 18.52
CA LEU A 6 -18.27 42.97 18.40
C LEU A 6 -17.81 41.58 18.91
N ARG A 7 -17.49 40.67 18.00
CA ARG A 7 -16.11 40.24 17.70
C ARG A 7 -16.08 39.09 16.70
N ALA A 8 -15.42 39.34 15.56
CA ALA A 8 -14.92 38.31 14.67
C ALA A 8 -13.91 37.43 15.44
N ASN A 9 -14.19 36.14 15.54
CA ASN A 9 -13.25 35.15 16.05
C ASN A 9 -12.49 34.53 14.88
N PHE A 10 -11.41 35.20 14.48
CA PHE A 10 -10.29 34.57 13.80
C PHE A 10 -9.57 33.69 14.83
N ARG A 11 -9.89 32.38 14.86
CA ARG A 11 -9.01 31.38 15.47
C ARG A 11 -8.81 30.23 14.49
N ARG A 12 -7.83 30.50 13.64
CA ARG A 12 -7.00 29.56 12.91
C ARG A 12 -6.44 28.52 13.90
N SER A 13 -6.87 27.28 13.79
CA SER A 13 -6.13 26.12 14.29
C SER A 13 -6.53 24.90 13.49
N ILE A 14 -6.00 24.83 12.27
CA ILE A 14 -5.78 23.57 11.56
C ILE A 14 -4.74 22.83 12.41
N VAL A 15 -5.19 21.82 13.15
CA VAL A 15 -4.29 20.81 13.73
C VAL A 15 -4.61 19.52 12.98
N PRO A 16 -3.73 19.04 12.08
CA PRO A 16 -3.83 17.66 11.65
C PRO A 16 -3.51 16.80 12.88
N GLN A 17 -4.42 15.90 13.25
CA GLN A 17 -4.11 14.87 14.23
C GLN A 17 -3.08 13.91 13.60
N ILE A 18 -1.81 14.29 13.67
CA ILE A 18 -0.68 13.43 13.37
C ILE A 18 -0.74 12.33 14.44
N ARG A 19 -1.27 11.16 14.06
CA ARG A 19 -1.19 9.97 14.88
C ARG A 19 0.30 9.62 14.97
N MET A 20 0.95 9.99 16.08
CA MET A 20 2.36 9.71 16.30
C MET A 20 2.57 8.19 16.32
N PHE A 21 3.34 7.73 15.34
CA PHE A 21 3.92 6.39 15.27
C PHE A 21 5.26 6.48 16.00
N SER A 22 5.26 6.42 17.33
CA SER A 22 6.49 6.32 18.10
C SER A 22 6.19 5.70 19.45
N ASP A 23 6.98 4.68 19.80
CA ASP A 23 7.15 4.14 21.15
C ASP A 23 6.21 3.01 21.60
N GLN A 24 5.87 2.10 20.69
CA GLN A 24 5.60 0.71 21.09
C GLN A 24 6.49 -0.26 20.34
N LEU A 25 7.80 -0.05 20.51
CA LEU A 25 8.85 -1.05 20.29
C LEU A 25 8.71 -2.12 21.41
N GLY A 26 7.58 -2.82 21.39
CA GLY A 26 7.23 -3.87 22.33
C GLY A 26 8.24 -4.99 22.19
N HIS A 27 8.84 -5.36 23.33
CA HIS A 27 9.78 -6.46 23.46
C HIS A 27 9.38 -7.69 22.63
N LEU A 28 10.29 -8.08 21.75
CA LEU A 28 10.31 -9.38 21.08
C LEU A 28 10.10 -10.48 22.14
N GLY A 29 8.92 -11.11 22.14
CA GLY A 29 8.61 -12.24 23.03
C GLY A 29 7.32 -12.17 23.84
N LYS A 30 6.57 -11.06 23.85
CA LYS A 30 5.20 -11.06 24.41
C LYS A 30 4.18 -11.43 23.34
N GLY A 31 3.65 -12.65 23.40
CA GLY A 31 2.67 -13.26 22.49
C GLY A 31 1.27 -12.60 22.48
N ALA A 32 1.21 -11.27 22.40
CA ALA A 32 -0.01 -10.50 22.18
C ALA A 32 0.15 -9.48 21.03
N GLY A 33 1.20 -9.60 20.21
CA GLY A 33 1.46 -8.71 19.07
C GLY A 33 2.07 -9.44 17.87
N LYS A 34 1.79 -8.90 16.67
CA LYS A 34 2.29 -9.25 15.33
C LYS A 34 2.71 -10.72 15.13
N GLY A 35 1.77 -11.63 15.37
CA GLY A 35 1.95 -13.06 15.13
C GLY A 35 1.21 -13.95 16.12
N GLY A 36 -0.14 -13.90 16.12
CA GLY A 36 -0.98 -14.93 16.74
C GLY A 36 -1.06 -14.93 18.27
N GLY A 37 -2.27 -14.71 18.80
CA GLY A 37 -2.55 -14.76 20.24
C GLY A 37 -2.25 -16.12 20.87
N GLY A 38 -2.09 -16.12 22.20
CA GLY A 38 -1.76 -17.25 23.09
C GLY A 38 -2.18 -18.62 22.58
N GLY A 39 -1.30 -19.26 21.82
CA GLY A 39 -1.55 -20.53 21.13
C GLY A 39 -1.29 -21.73 22.03
N GLY A 40 -2.12 -21.93 23.04
CA GLY A 40 -2.19 -23.18 23.82
C GLY A 40 -1.00 -23.47 24.75
N SER A 41 -1.20 -24.43 25.65
CA SER A 41 -0.31 -24.79 26.76
C SER A 41 1.11 -25.21 26.35
N ILE A 42 1.33 -25.59 25.08
CA ILE A 42 2.62 -26.05 24.55
C ILE A 42 3.54 -24.86 24.20
N ARG A 43 2.99 -23.78 23.62
CA ARG A 43 3.74 -22.54 23.38
C ARG A 43 4.03 -21.79 24.68
N GLU A 44 3.08 -21.80 25.61
CA GLU A 44 3.22 -21.11 26.90
C GLU A 44 4.27 -21.78 27.80
N ALA A 45 4.44 -23.11 27.71
CA ALA A 45 5.43 -23.85 28.47
C ALA A 45 6.89 -23.57 28.05
N GLY A 46 7.14 -22.93 26.89
CA GLY A 46 8.46 -22.40 26.53
C GLY A 46 9.60 -23.42 26.37
N GLY A 47 9.28 -24.71 26.21
CA GLY A 47 10.25 -25.80 26.06
C GLY A 47 10.94 -25.85 24.68
N ALA A 48 11.86 -26.79 24.50
CA ALA A 48 12.60 -26.97 23.23
C ALA A 48 11.68 -27.21 22.01
N PHE A 49 10.55 -27.89 22.20
CA PHE A 49 9.55 -28.12 21.15
C PHE A 49 8.80 -26.83 20.78
N GLY A 50 8.37 -26.02 21.75
CA GLY A 50 7.71 -24.74 21.47
C GLY A 50 8.60 -23.74 20.73
N LYS A 51 9.91 -23.74 21.00
CA LYS A 51 10.89 -22.91 20.25
C LYS A 51 11.03 -23.35 18.79
N ARG A 52 10.96 -24.66 18.52
CA ARG A 52 11.02 -25.20 17.16
C ARG A 52 9.76 -24.86 16.37
N GLU A 53 8.58 -25.01 16.97
CA GLU A 53 7.29 -24.68 16.35
C GLU A 53 7.22 -23.19 15.96
N VAL A 54 7.66 -22.29 16.84
CA VAL A 54 7.72 -20.84 16.53
C VAL A 54 8.62 -20.55 15.34
N ALA A 55 9.78 -21.20 15.26
CA ALA A 55 10.72 -21.00 14.15
C ALA A 55 10.19 -21.55 12.82
N GLU A 56 9.48 -22.68 12.84
CA GLU A 56 8.86 -23.25 11.64
C GLU A 56 7.67 -22.39 11.15
N GLU A 57 6.82 -21.92 12.06
CA GLU A 57 5.74 -20.99 11.73
C GLU A 57 6.27 -19.66 11.18
N GLU A 58 7.30 -19.08 11.80
CA GLU A 58 7.88 -17.83 11.32
C GLU A 58 8.46 -17.97 9.91
N ARG A 59 9.11 -19.10 9.60
CA ARG A 59 9.59 -19.39 8.23
C ARG A 59 8.43 -19.49 7.25
N TYR A 60 7.36 -20.20 7.63
CA TYR A 60 6.18 -20.34 6.79
C TYR A 60 5.54 -18.99 6.47
N PHE A 61 5.31 -18.15 7.48
CA PHE A 61 4.72 -16.83 7.28
C PHE A 61 5.60 -15.91 6.44
N ARG A 62 6.91 -15.88 6.68
CA ARG A 62 7.83 -15.09 5.83
C ARG A 62 7.81 -15.56 4.37
N GLN A 63 7.73 -16.87 4.14
CA GLN A 63 7.62 -17.39 2.77
C GLN A 63 6.28 -16.98 2.13
N LYS A 64 5.17 -17.06 2.86
CA LYS A 64 3.85 -16.63 2.38
C LYS A 64 3.78 -15.13 2.10
N GLU A 65 4.34 -14.30 2.97
CA GLU A 65 4.45 -12.86 2.73
C GLU A 65 5.26 -12.58 1.46
N LYS A 66 6.39 -13.26 1.27
CA LYS A 66 7.20 -13.12 0.06
C LYS A 66 6.43 -13.52 -1.20
N GLU A 67 5.75 -14.67 -1.18
CA GLU A 67 4.92 -15.15 -2.31
C GLU A 67 3.84 -14.14 -2.68
N GLN A 68 3.14 -13.57 -1.69
CA GLN A 68 2.10 -12.56 -1.93
C GLN A 68 2.68 -11.28 -2.52
N MET A 69 3.82 -10.81 -2.00
CA MET A 69 4.48 -9.60 -2.51
C MET A 69 5.01 -9.81 -3.93
N GLU A 70 5.51 -11.00 -4.25
CA GLU A 70 5.93 -11.35 -5.62
C GLU A 70 4.74 -11.40 -6.58
N ALA A 71 3.60 -11.98 -6.15
CA ALA A 71 2.38 -12.00 -6.95
C ALA A 71 1.86 -10.58 -7.25
N LEU A 72 1.85 -9.70 -6.26
CA LEU A 72 1.46 -8.30 -6.44
C LEU A 72 2.39 -7.55 -7.40
N ARG A 73 3.71 -7.73 -7.24
CA ARG A 73 4.70 -7.14 -8.17
C ARG A 73 4.50 -7.64 -9.59
N LYS A 74 4.25 -8.93 -9.76
CA LYS A 74 4.02 -9.55 -11.06
C LYS A 74 2.76 -8.99 -11.73
N HIS A 75 1.65 -8.92 -10.99
CA HIS A 75 0.40 -8.36 -11.48
C HIS A 75 0.60 -6.92 -12.00
N HIS A 76 1.23 -6.06 -11.21
CA HIS A 76 1.49 -4.69 -11.63
C HIS A 76 2.45 -4.60 -12.84
N ALA A 77 3.43 -5.49 -12.94
CA ALA A 77 4.30 -5.55 -14.11
C ALA A 77 3.52 -5.93 -15.38
N GLU A 78 2.58 -6.88 -15.27
CA GLU A 78 1.70 -7.29 -16.37
C GLU A 78 0.75 -6.16 -16.79
N GLU A 79 0.14 -5.44 -15.84
CA GLU A 79 -0.70 -4.26 -16.12
C GLU A 79 0.09 -3.15 -16.84
N ILE A 80 1.30 -2.85 -16.38
CA ILE A 80 2.18 -1.89 -17.05
C ILE A 80 2.49 -2.34 -18.48
N ALA A 81 2.80 -3.61 -18.68
CA ALA A 81 3.08 -4.15 -20.00
C ALA A 81 1.85 -4.09 -20.93
N HIS A 82 0.67 -4.37 -20.40
CA HIS A 82 -0.60 -4.25 -21.13
C HIS A 82 -0.83 -2.81 -21.59
N HIS A 83 -0.77 -1.84 -20.68
CA HIS A 83 -0.98 -0.43 -21.01
C HIS A 83 0.07 0.12 -21.97
N ARG A 84 1.32 -0.32 -21.88
CA ARG A 84 2.36 0.04 -22.87
C ARG A 84 1.97 -0.40 -24.29
N LYS A 85 1.43 -1.62 -24.45
CA LYS A 85 0.97 -2.10 -25.77
C LYS A 85 -0.24 -1.31 -26.27
N GLU A 86 -1.16 -0.94 -25.39
CA GLU A 86 -2.31 -0.10 -25.76
C GLU A 86 -1.87 1.28 -26.23
N ILE A 87 -0.93 1.91 -25.52
CA ILE A 87 -0.35 3.20 -25.91
C ILE A 87 0.30 3.09 -27.30
N GLU A 88 1.09 2.05 -27.55
CA GLU A 88 1.74 1.84 -28.85
C GLU A 88 0.71 1.71 -29.99
N ARG A 89 -0.38 0.95 -29.74
CA ARG A 89 -1.47 0.82 -30.71
C ARG A 89 -2.13 2.17 -31.02
N LEU A 90 -2.46 2.94 -29.97
CA LEU A 90 -3.08 4.25 -30.14
C LEU A 90 -2.16 5.25 -30.84
N GLN A 91 -0.85 5.20 -30.57
CA GLN A 91 0.14 6.01 -31.28
C GLN A 91 0.15 5.71 -32.79
N LYS A 92 0.12 4.43 -33.19
CA LYS A 92 0.02 4.04 -34.61
C LYS A 92 -1.27 4.53 -35.26
N GLU A 93 -2.39 4.49 -34.54
CA GLU A 93 -3.66 5.02 -35.03
C GLU A 93 -3.59 6.54 -35.23
N ILE A 94 -3.00 7.27 -34.28
CA ILE A 94 -2.75 8.72 -34.40
C ILE A 94 -1.89 9.02 -35.64
N GLU A 95 -0.77 8.31 -35.82
CA GLU A 95 0.11 8.49 -36.98
C GLU A 95 -0.62 8.25 -38.31
N ARG A 96 -1.46 7.21 -38.37
CA ARG A 96 -2.30 6.94 -39.55
C ARG A 96 -3.24 8.10 -39.84
N HIS A 97 -3.88 8.67 -38.82
CA HIS A 97 -4.77 9.82 -38.98
C HIS A 97 -4.02 11.08 -39.39
N GLN A 98 -2.85 11.35 -38.80
CA GLN A 98 -1.97 12.44 -39.22
C GLN A 98 -1.56 12.29 -40.70
N GLY A 99 -1.26 11.07 -41.14
CA GLY A 99 -0.97 10.78 -42.55
C GLY A 99 -2.13 11.10 -43.49
N LYS A 100 -3.37 10.76 -43.11
CA LYS A 100 -4.58 11.11 -43.88
C LYS A 100 -4.76 12.63 -43.97
N ILE A 101 -4.58 13.34 -42.86
CA ILE A 101 -4.67 14.81 -42.83
C ILE A 101 -3.60 15.43 -43.75
N ARG A 102 -2.36 14.93 -43.73
CA ARG A 102 -1.31 15.42 -44.63
C ARG A 102 -1.64 15.24 -46.10
N LYS A 103 -2.24 14.09 -46.48
CA LYS A 103 -2.68 13.85 -47.86
C LYS A 103 -3.76 14.85 -48.28
N LEU A 104 -4.82 14.98 -47.47
CA LEU A 104 -5.90 15.93 -47.74
C LEU A 104 -5.41 17.38 -47.86
N LYS A 105 -4.40 17.79 -47.07
CA LYS A 105 -3.80 19.13 -47.16
C LYS A 105 -2.94 19.37 -48.40
N HIS A 106 -2.46 18.33 -49.06
CA HIS A 106 -1.60 18.46 -50.24
C HIS A 106 -2.40 18.42 -51.56
N ASP A 107 -3.61 17.88 -51.51
CA ASP A 107 -4.55 17.79 -52.64
C ASP A 107 -5.40 19.09 -52.82
N ASP A 108 -5.19 20.09 -51.96
CA ASP A 108 -5.72 21.48 -52.04
C ASP A 108 -4.62 22.45 -52.54
#